data_AF-A0A6N6KMV6-F1
#
_entry.id   AF-A0A6N6KMV6-F1
#
_cell.length_a   1.000
_cell.length_b   1.000
_cell.length_c   1.000
_cell.angle_alpha   90.00
_cell.angle_beta   90.00
_cell.angle_gamma   90.00
#
_symmetry.space_group_name_H-M   'P 1'
#
loop_
_entity.id
_entity.type
_entity.pdbx_description
1 polymer ?
#
loop_
_entity_poly.entity_id
_entity_poly.type
_entity_poly.pdbx_seq_one_letter_code
_entity_poly.pdbx_strand_id
1 'polypeptide(L)'
;MTRIKKYTLNGILGNMKALFMLSIFLFLLNACSQSNKSSVQEKQISYSQPKSNFDTTSELTPEQESALDALNTLQVSTDEMKRLYSTFAGIVQPCYPPDTSMTISQSELLTAMKQFVTKNCQGLSVEERNELAATSVLAQEAYNVLLCLGYAPNVTFESGAPMTGTWIIPNVLGQRDVVIVW
;
A
#
# COMPACT_ATOMS: atom_id res chain seq x y z
N MET A 1 -54.21 60.10 20.20
CA MET A 1 -53.10 59.82 21.13
C MET A 1 -52.76 58.35 20.99
N THR A 2 -51.80 58.00 20.13
CA THR A 2 -51.43 56.59 19.87
C THR A 2 -49.94 56.52 19.60
N ARG A 3 -49.15 56.07 20.60
CA ARG A 3 -47.71 55.81 20.45
C ARG A 3 -47.51 54.36 20.05
N ILE A 4 -46.97 54.12 18.85
CA ILE A 4 -46.50 52.79 18.41
C ILE A 4 -45.04 52.63 18.84
N LYS A 5 -44.76 51.61 19.65
CA LYS A 5 -43.40 51.25 20.10
C LYS A 5 -42.63 50.59 18.95
N LYS A 6 -41.50 51.18 18.55
CA LYS A 6 -40.50 50.53 17.69
C LYS A 6 -39.76 49.48 18.51
N TYR A 7 -40.07 48.21 18.28
CA TYR A 7 -39.28 47.09 18.79
C TYR A 7 -38.07 46.85 17.87
N THR A 8 -36.92 46.61 18.52
CA THR A 8 -35.57 46.56 17.96
C THR A 8 -35.36 45.31 17.10
N LEU A 9 -35.32 45.48 15.78
CA LEU A 9 -35.16 44.41 14.78
C LEU A 9 -33.81 43.65 14.88
N ASN A 10 -32.81 44.23 15.56
CA ASN A 10 -31.45 43.69 15.61
C ASN A 10 -31.28 42.46 16.53
N GLY A 11 -32.21 42.19 17.45
CA GLY A 11 -32.13 41.03 18.34
C GLY A 11 -32.52 39.70 17.67
N ILE A 12 -33.40 39.75 16.67
CA ILE A 12 -33.97 38.54 16.03
C ILE A 12 -32.96 37.92 15.06
N LEU A 13 -32.12 38.73 14.41
CA LEU A 13 -31.15 38.26 13.42
C LEU A 13 -29.97 37.51 14.05
N GLY A 14 -29.58 37.85 15.29
CA GLY A 14 -28.51 37.15 16.02
C GLY A 14 -28.90 35.72 16.42
N ASN A 15 -30.13 35.56 16.91
CA ASN A 15 -30.63 34.26 17.37
C ASN A 15 -30.80 33.25 16.21
N MET A 16 -31.11 33.73 15.00
CA MET A 16 -31.25 32.87 13.83
C MET A 16 -29.92 32.28 13.34
N LYS A 17 -28.81 33.04 13.47
CA LYS A 17 -27.46 32.55 13.12
C LYS A 17 -26.96 31.48 14.11
N ALA A 18 -27.25 31.64 15.39
CA ALA A 18 -26.89 30.66 16.42
C ALA A 18 -27.60 29.32 16.19
N LEU A 19 -28.88 29.35 15.80
CA LEU A 19 -29.68 28.16 15.51
C LEU A 19 -29.17 27.39 14.27
N PHE A 20 -28.74 28.12 13.24
CA PHE A 20 -28.18 27.52 12.03
C PHE A 20 -26.82 26.84 12.29
N MET A 21 -25.96 27.46 13.10
CA MET A 21 -24.66 26.87 13.49
C MET A 21 -24.83 25.61 14.35
N LEU A 22 -25.82 25.59 15.26
CA LEU A 22 -26.12 24.42 16.09
C LEU A 22 -26.61 23.22 15.25
N SER A 23 -27.40 23.50 14.21
CA SER A 23 -27.89 22.46 13.29
C SER A 23 -26.75 21.77 12.54
N ILE A 24 -25.76 22.52 12.04
CA ILE A 24 -24.62 21.96 11.30
C ILE A 24 -23.76 21.06 12.20
N PHE A 25 -23.59 21.43 13.46
CA PHE A 25 -22.81 20.64 14.42
C PHE A 25 -23.45 19.28 14.74
N LEU A 26 -24.79 19.20 14.77
CA LEU A 26 -25.52 17.93 15.00
C LEU A 26 -25.40 16.95 13.82
N PHE A 27 -25.30 17.44 12.58
CA PHE A 27 -25.14 16.57 11.41
C PHE A 27 -23.74 15.92 11.32
N LEU A 28 -22.71 16.59 11.85
CA LEU A 28 -21.34 16.04 11.86
C LEU A 28 -21.16 14.88 12.84
N LEU A 29 -21.97 14.81 13.91
CA LEU A 29 -21.86 13.76 14.93
C LEU A 29 -22.46 12.40 14.49
N ASN A 30 -23.35 12.38 13.50
CA ASN A 30 -23.99 11.14 13.01
C ASN A 30 -23.29 10.50 11.81
N ALA A 31 -22.20 11.07 11.30
CA ALA A 31 -21.47 10.52 10.15
C ALA A 31 -20.59 9.29 10.49
N CYS A 32 -20.37 9.00 11.77
CA CYS A 32 -19.55 7.87 12.23
C CYS A 32 -20.40 6.77 12.87
N SER A 33 -21.33 6.19 12.12
CA SER A 33 -22.04 4.98 12.55
C SER A 33 -22.47 4.15 11.34
N GLN A 34 -21.53 3.43 10.74
CA GLN A 34 -21.87 2.23 9.97
C GLN A 34 -20.74 1.19 10.07
N SER A 35 -20.81 0.39 11.14
CA SER A 35 -20.17 -0.92 11.21
C SER A 35 -21.11 -1.94 10.57
N ASN A 36 -21.02 -2.13 9.26
CA ASN A 36 -21.68 -3.24 8.58
C ASN A 36 -20.80 -4.49 8.76
N LYS A 37 -21.11 -5.28 9.78
CA LYS A 37 -20.65 -6.66 9.90
C LYS A 37 -21.49 -7.53 8.96
N SER A 38 -20.99 -7.76 7.75
CA SER A 38 -21.39 -8.92 6.94
C SER A 38 -20.47 -10.07 7.28
N SER A 39 -20.92 -10.96 8.16
CA SER A 39 -20.23 -12.23 8.43
C SER A 39 -20.50 -13.19 7.26
N VAL A 40 -19.62 -13.19 6.27
CA VAL A 40 -19.46 -14.34 5.37
C VAL A 40 -18.64 -15.36 6.15
N GLN A 41 -19.26 -16.49 6.46
CA GLN A 41 -18.63 -17.62 7.14
C GLN A 41 -17.65 -18.30 6.19
N GLU A 42 -16.43 -17.80 6.15
CA GLU A 42 -15.32 -18.37 5.39
C GLU A 42 -14.80 -19.61 6.13
N LYS A 43 -14.79 -20.73 5.40
CA LYS A 43 -14.29 -22.03 5.87
C LYS A 43 -12.80 -21.88 6.18
N GLN A 44 -12.44 -21.71 7.45
CA GLN A 44 -11.06 -21.61 7.93
C GLN A 44 -10.26 -22.86 7.51
N ILE A 45 -9.56 -22.77 6.38
CA ILE A 45 -8.34 -23.54 6.17
C ILE A 45 -7.28 -22.79 6.97
N SER A 46 -6.82 -23.41 8.06
CA SER A 46 -5.78 -22.88 8.94
C SER A 46 -4.43 -22.87 8.22
N TYR A 47 -4.24 -21.91 7.33
CA TYR A 47 -2.90 -21.45 6.99
C TYR A 47 -2.37 -20.72 8.23
N SER A 48 -1.37 -21.31 8.88
CA SER A 48 -0.66 -20.65 9.95
C SER A 48 -0.12 -19.33 9.42
N GLN A 49 -0.64 -18.20 9.93
CA GLN A 49 0.05 -16.92 9.75
C GLN A 49 1.52 -17.13 10.17
N PRO A 50 2.49 -16.67 9.38
CA PRO A 50 3.88 -16.75 9.78
C PRO A 50 4.00 -16.05 11.14
N LYS A 51 4.31 -16.82 12.18
CA LYS A 51 4.68 -16.29 13.49
C LYS A 51 5.97 -15.51 13.27
N SER A 52 5.86 -14.20 13.12
CA SER A 52 7.02 -13.32 13.14
C SER A 52 7.55 -13.29 14.57
N ASN A 53 8.65 -13.99 14.79
CA ASN A 53 9.46 -13.80 16.00
C ASN A 53 10.15 -12.43 15.89
N PHE A 54 9.42 -11.36 16.21
CA PHE A 54 9.90 -9.97 16.21
C PHE A 54 10.80 -9.65 17.40
N ASP A 55 11.84 -10.44 17.69
CA ASP A 55 12.65 -10.22 18.90
C ASP A 55 14.13 -9.93 18.65
N THR A 56 14.49 -9.51 17.44
CA THR A 56 15.78 -8.83 17.23
C THR A 56 15.71 -8.01 15.95
N THR A 57 15.57 -6.70 16.08
CA THR A 57 15.93 -5.77 15.01
C THR A 57 17.45 -5.83 14.88
N SER A 58 17.94 -6.79 14.11
CA SER A 58 19.35 -6.82 13.72
C SER A 58 19.67 -5.52 13.01
N GLU A 59 20.80 -4.93 13.38
CA GLU A 59 21.32 -3.74 12.71
C GLU A 59 21.50 -4.05 11.21
N LEU A 60 20.99 -3.16 10.35
CA LEU A 60 21.11 -3.32 8.91
C LEU A 60 22.54 -3.04 8.47
N THR A 61 23.02 -3.77 7.47
CA THR A 61 24.25 -3.36 6.79
C THR A 61 23.99 -2.11 5.94
N PRO A 62 25.04 -1.34 5.59
CA PRO A 62 24.89 -0.18 4.71
C PRO A 62 24.24 -0.53 3.36
N GLU A 63 24.52 -1.71 2.81
CA GLU A 63 23.93 -2.19 1.56
C GLU A 63 22.43 -2.47 1.72
N GLN A 64 22.02 -3.04 2.85
CA GLN A 64 20.62 -3.30 3.16
C GLN A 64 19.84 -1.99 3.34
N GLU A 65 20.40 -1.02 4.06
CA GLU A 65 19.83 0.32 4.21
C GLU A 65 19.70 1.02 2.85
N SER A 66 20.73 0.95 2.01
CA SER A 66 20.70 1.49 0.65
C SER A 66 19.61 0.84 -0.21
N ALA A 67 19.44 -0.49 -0.11
CA ALA A 67 18.37 -1.19 -0.82
C ALA A 67 16.98 -0.71 -0.36
N LEU A 68 16.82 -0.53 0.94
CA LEU A 68 15.61 -0.02 1.56
C LEU A 68 15.29 1.43 1.11
N ASP A 69 16.30 2.28 0.97
CA ASP A 69 16.15 3.65 0.46
C ASP A 69 15.87 3.71 -1.04
N ALA A 70 16.49 2.84 -1.83
CA ALA A 70 16.19 2.71 -3.25
C ALA A 70 14.72 2.29 -3.47
N LEU A 71 14.20 1.37 -2.66
CA LEU A 71 12.78 0.99 -2.69
C LEU A 71 11.86 2.17 -2.33
N ASN A 72 12.22 2.97 -1.31
CA ASN A 72 11.47 4.17 -0.93
C ASN A 72 11.45 5.20 -2.07
N THR A 73 12.59 5.38 -2.72
CA THR A 73 12.73 6.29 -3.88
C THR A 73 11.87 5.81 -5.04
N LEU A 74 11.97 4.53 -5.42
CA LEU A 74 11.16 3.97 -6.50
C LEU A 74 9.66 4.08 -6.24
N GLN A 75 9.21 3.91 -4.99
CA GLN A 75 7.79 4.05 -4.62
C GLN A 75 7.22 5.43 -5.01
N VAL A 76 8.02 6.50 -4.87
CA VAL A 76 7.60 7.88 -5.17
C VAL A 76 7.97 8.34 -6.59
N SER A 77 8.78 7.57 -7.32
CA SER A 77 9.23 7.89 -8.68
C SER A 77 8.44 7.18 -9.80
N THR A 78 7.41 6.41 -9.45
CA THR A 78 6.55 5.75 -10.45
C THR A 78 5.67 6.76 -11.18
N ASP A 79 5.46 6.55 -12.48
CA ASP A 79 4.64 7.41 -13.34
C ASP A 79 3.15 7.37 -12.91
N GLU A 80 2.70 6.22 -12.42
CA GLU A 80 1.38 6.02 -11.83
C GLU A 80 1.49 5.66 -10.35
N MET A 81 0.62 6.26 -9.52
CA MET A 81 0.60 5.96 -8.09
C MET A 81 0.32 4.48 -7.82
N LYS A 82 0.94 3.93 -6.76
CA LYS A 82 0.71 2.57 -6.25
C LYS A 82 1.16 1.44 -7.19
N ARG A 83 2.12 1.71 -8.09
CA ARG A 83 2.77 0.67 -8.90
C ARG A 83 3.84 -0.12 -8.14
N LEU A 84 4.54 0.54 -7.22
CA LEU A 84 5.44 -0.09 -6.25
C LEU A 84 5.19 0.55 -4.90
N TYR A 85 5.00 -0.25 -3.86
CA TYR A 85 4.86 0.27 -2.49
C TYR A 85 5.25 -0.74 -1.42
N SER A 86 5.64 -0.24 -0.25
CA SER A 86 5.91 -1.06 0.93
C SER A 86 4.74 -1.07 1.92
N THR A 87 4.56 -2.17 2.64
CA THR A 87 3.65 -2.28 3.78
C THR A 87 4.38 -2.87 5.00
N PHE A 88 3.74 -2.91 6.17
CA PHE A 88 4.30 -3.63 7.32
C PHE A 88 4.50 -5.11 7.00
N ALA A 89 5.56 -5.70 7.57
CA ALA A 89 5.86 -7.10 7.38
C ALA A 89 4.74 -8.02 7.88
N GLY A 90 4.40 -9.03 7.09
CA GLY A 90 3.52 -10.12 7.52
C GLY A 90 2.04 -9.74 7.66
N ILE A 91 1.63 -8.60 7.08
CA ILE A 91 0.20 -8.26 7.04
C ILE A 91 -0.52 -9.11 5.98
N VAL A 92 -1.81 -9.31 6.18
CA VAL A 92 -2.64 -9.95 5.15
C VAL A 92 -2.81 -8.98 3.99
N GLN A 93 -2.28 -9.36 2.84
CA GLN A 93 -2.38 -8.58 1.61
C GLN A 93 -3.72 -8.86 0.90
N PRO A 94 -4.23 -7.94 0.06
CA PRO A 94 -5.54 -8.07 -0.59
C PRO A 94 -5.73 -9.34 -1.43
N CYS A 95 -4.65 -9.98 -1.88
CA CYS A 95 -4.71 -11.20 -2.68
C CYS A 95 -4.34 -12.46 -1.90
N TYR A 96 -4.93 -12.59 -0.70
CA TYR A 96 -4.80 -13.79 0.11
C TYR A 96 -6.02 -14.71 -0.08
N PRO A 97 -5.84 -16.03 -0.29
CA PRO A 97 -4.56 -16.70 -0.53
C PRO A 97 -3.97 -16.32 -1.91
N PRO A 98 -2.63 -16.33 -2.07
CA PRO A 98 -2.03 -16.08 -3.37
C PRO A 98 -2.34 -17.24 -4.33
N ASP A 99 -2.35 -16.95 -5.63
CA ASP A 99 -2.58 -17.97 -6.66
C ASP A 99 -1.43 -18.98 -6.69
N THR A 100 -0.20 -18.50 -6.48
CA THR A 100 1.00 -19.32 -6.32
C THR A 100 2.08 -18.57 -5.55
N SER A 101 3.15 -19.27 -5.19
CA SER A 101 4.35 -18.69 -4.58
C SER A 101 5.61 -19.31 -5.18
N MET A 102 6.68 -18.52 -5.28
CA MET A 102 7.98 -19.00 -5.74
C MET A 102 9.10 -18.27 -5.03
N THR A 103 10.26 -18.93 -4.92
CA THR A 103 11.50 -18.29 -4.50
C THR A 103 12.29 -17.87 -5.73
N ILE A 104 12.70 -16.61 -5.81
CA ILE A 104 13.61 -16.09 -6.83
C ILE A 104 14.92 -15.63 -6.21
N SER A 105 15.99 -15.70 -6.98
CA SER A 105 17.29 -15.13 -6.64
C SER A 105 17.29 -13.60 -6.78
N GLN A 106 18.30 -12.95 -6.19
CA GLN A 106 18.55 -11.53 -6.37
C GLN A 106 18.70 -11.13 -7.85
N SER A 107 19.35 -11.96 -8.67
CA SER A 107 19.57 -11.65 -10.10
C SER A 107 18.28 -11.76 -10.93
N GLU A 108 17.39 -12.69 -10.59
CA GLU A 108 16.05 -12.77 -11.16
C GLU A 108 15.21 -11.54 -10.77
N LEU A 109 15.25 -11.14 -9.49
CA LEU A 109 14.59 -9.92 -9.05
C LEU A 109 15.18 -8.68 -9.72
N LEU A 110 16.50 -8.60 -9.92
CA LEU A 110 17.13 -7.50 -10.64
C LEU A 110 16.59 -7.38 -12.07
N THR A 111 16.46 -8.53 -12.75
CA THR A 111 15.92 -8.58 -14.11
C THR A 111 14.49 -8.07 -14.13
N ALA A 112 13.67 -8.49 -13.17
CA ALA A 112 12.31 -8.00 -13.00
C ALA A 112 12.25 -6.49 -12.71
N MET A 113 13.04 -6.01 -11.75
CA MET A 113 13.08 -4.60 -11.36
C MET A 113 13.54 -3.71 -12.51
N LYS A 114 14.51 -4.13 -13.33
CA LYS A 114 14.91 -3.40 -14.54
C LYS A 114 13.77 -3.25 -15.54
N GLN A 115 13.01 -4.32 -15.78
CA GLN A 115 11.83 -4.24 -16.65
C GLN A 115 10.75 -3.34 -16.04
N PHE A 116 10.51 -3.44 -14.73
CA PHE A 116 9.55 -2.63 -14.02
C PHE A 116 9.86 -1.13 -14.14
N VAL A 117 11.07 -0.70 -13.79
CA VAL A 117 11.45 0.73 -13.84
C VAL A 117 11.53 1.26 -15.27
N THR A 118 11.89 0.39 -16.22
CA THR A 118 11.89 0.74 -17.65
C THR A 118 10.48 1.03 -18.14
N LYS A 119 9.45 0.40 -17.57
CA LYS A 119 8.05 0.59 -17.98
C LYS A 119 7.36 1.71 -17.19
N ASN A 120 7.61 1.79 -15.88
CA ASN A 120 6.78 2.55 -14.94
C ASN A 120 7.48 3.74 -14.26
N CYS A 121 8.74 4.05 -14.62
CA CYS A 121 9.48 5.19 -14.05
C CYS A 121 10.10 6.05 -15.16
N GLN A 122 9.34 6.44 -16.18
CA GLN A 122 9.86 7.20 -17.33
C GLN A 122 10.34 8.61 -16.96
N GLY A 123 9.92 9.14 -15.81
CA GLY A 123 10.43 10.41 -15.29
C GLY A 123 11.91 10.40 -14.88
N LEU A 124 12.51 9.23 -14.68
CA LEU A 124 13.92 9.07 -14.31
C LEU A 124 14.82 8.84 -15.53
N SER A 125 16.09 9.25 -15.44
CA SER A 125 17.09 8.90 -16.45
C SER A 125 17.30 7.39 -16.54
N VAL A 126 17.91 6.92 -17.63
CA VAL A 126 18.21 5.48 -17.80
C VAL A 126 19.21 5.02 -16.74
N GLU A 127 20.17 5.87 -16.42
CA GLU A 127 21.21 5.65 -15.42
C GLU A 127 20.59 5.51 -14.03
N GLU A 128 19.77 6.47 -13.61
CA GLU A 128 19.09 6.44 -12.29
C GLU A 128 18.17 5.22 -12.17
N ARG A 129 17.43 4.87 -13.23
CA ARG A 129 16.59 3.66 -13.23
C ARG A 129 17.41 2.41 -12.98
N ASN A 130 18.52 2.26 -13.69
CA ASN A 130 19.39 1.09 -13.57
C ASN A 130 20.04 1.00 -12.19
N GLU A 131 20.50 2.14 -11.65
CA GLU A 131 21.08 2.22 -10.32
C GLU A 131 20.05 1.86 -9.24
N LEU A 132 18.88 2.50 -9.25
CA LEU A 132 17.83 2.21 -8.27
C LEU A 132 17.35 0.76 -8.35
N ALA A 133 17.18 0.21 -9.55
CA ALA A 133 16.84 -1.20 -9.73
C ALA A 133 17.93 -2.12 -9.15
N ALA A 134 19.21 -1.84 -9.42
CA ALA A 134 20.33 -2.61 -8.90
C ALA A 134 20.42 -2.55 -7.37
N THR A 135 20.32 -1.35 -6.80
CA THR A 135 20.41 -1.16 -5.35
C THR A 135 19.22 -1.76 -4.61
N SER A 136 17.99 -1.60 -5.14
CA SER A 136 16.76 -2.07 -4.49
C SER A 136 16.71 -3.57 -4.20
N VAL A 137 17.50 -4.38 -4.92
CA VAL A 137 17.52 -5.84 -4.77
C VAL A 137 18.64 -6.34 -3.86
N LEU A 138 19.48 -5.46 -3.31
CA LEU A 138 20.60 -5.84 -2.44
C LEU A 138 20.19 -6.19 -1.01
N ALA A 139 18.90 -6.08 -0.67
CA ALA A 139 18.40 -6.37 0.67
C ALA A 139 18.69 -7.82 1.10
N GLN A 140 18.55 -8.79 0.20
CA GLN A 140 18.79 -10.22 0.47
C GLN A 140 19.16 -10.98 -0.81
N GLU A 141 19.70 -12.19 -0.64
CA GLU A 141 20.16 -13.03 -1.76
C GLU A 141 19.03 -13.76 -2.48
N ALA A 142 17.93 -14.05 -1.77
CA ALA A 142 16.78 -14.77 -2.28
C ALA A 142 15.48 -14.20 -1.71
N TYR A 143 14.42 -14.21 -2.50
CA TYR A 143 13.14 -13.59 -2.20
C TYR A 143 12.01 -14.58 -2.42
N ASN A 144 11.13 -14.72 -1.42
CA ASN A 144 9.84 -15.36 -1.66
C ASN A 144 8.93 -14.34 -2.36
N VAL A 145 8.21 -14.78 -3.40
CA VAL A 145 7.27 -13.95 -4.16
C VAL A 145 5.94 -14.68 -4.17
N LEU A 146 4.91 -14.03 -3.63
CA LEU A 146 3.53 -14.45 -3.73
C LEU A 146 2.92 -13.76 -4.95
N LEU A 147 2.34 -14.56 -5.85
CA LEU A 147 1.78 -14.06 -7.11
C LEU A 147 0.26 -14.05 -7.07
N CYS A 148 -0.28 -12.95 -7.58
CA CYS A 148 -1.71 -12.72 -7.68
C CYS A 148 -2.02 -12.27 -9.11
N LEU A 149 -2.44 -13.24 -9.93
CA LEU A 149 -2.67 -13.10 -11.37
C LEU A 149 -4.03 -12.49 -11.69
N GLY A 150 -4.94 -12.45 -10.71
CA GLY A 150 -6.30 -11.95 -10.91
C GLY A 150 -7.06 -12.83 -11.90
N TYR A 151 -7.72 -12.21 -12.89
CA TYR A 151 -8.48 -12.92 -13.92
C TYR A 151 -7.65 -13.37 -15.14
N ALA A 152 -6.31 -13.24 -15.11
CA ALA A 152 -5.48 -13.60 -16.26
C ALA A 152 -5.47 -15.12 -16.48
N PRO A 153 -6.04 -15.64 -17.60
CA PRO A 153 -6.05 -17.06 -17.83
C PRO A 153 -4.70 -17.53 -18.40
N ASN A 154 -4.16 -18.60 -17.83
CA ASN A 154 -3.05 -19.42 -18.35
C ASN A 154 -1.69 -18.72 -18.45
N VAL A 155 -1.13 -18.31 -17.32
CA VAL A 155 0.28 -17.91 -17.23
C VAL A 155 1.15 -19.17 -17.07
N THR A 156 2.06 -19.41 -18.01
CA THR A 156 3.05 -20.48 -17.92
C THR A 156 4.32 -19.98 -17.23
N PHE A 157 4.89 -20.79 -16.33
CA PHE A 157 6.09 -20.45 -15.54
C PHE A 157 7.38 -20.99 -16.18
N GLU A 158 7.34 -21.46 -17.43
CA GLU A 158 8.47 -22.12 -18.11
C GLU A 158 9.67 -21.18 -18.35
N SER A 159 9.44 -19.86 -18.34
CA SER A 159 10.47 -18.83 -18.54
C SER A 159 10.78 -18.01 -17.28
N GLY A 160 10.45 -18.54 -16.10
CA GLY A 160 10.67 -17.87 -14.81
C GLY A 160 9.42 -17.15 -14.27
N ALA A 161 9.64 -16.25 -13.32
CA ALA A 161 8.56 -15.52 -12.64
C ALA A 161 7.80 -14.63 -13.63
N PRO A 162 6.48 -14.77 -13.77
CA PRO A 162 5.72 -14.00 -14.74
C PRO A 162 5.58 -12.54 -14.29
N MET A 163 6.01 -11.60 -15.11
CA MET A 163 5.97 -10.16 -14.83
C MET A 163 4.59 -9.56 -15.15
N THR A 164 3.56 -10.13 -14.52
CA THR A 164 2.15 -9.77 -14.66
C THR A 164 1.45 -9.88 -13.31
N GLY A 165 0.30 -9.22 -13.17
CA GLY A 165 -0.51 -9.23 -11.96
C GLY A 165 0.14 -8.43 -10.83
N THR A 166 -0.02 -8.90 -9.61
CA THR A 166 0.61 -8.31 -8.42
C THR A 166 1.59 -9.31 -7.81
N TRP A 167 2.82 -8.84 -7.59
CA TRP A 167 3.82 -9.55 -6.79
C TRP A 167 3.82 -8.98 -5.38
N ILE A 168 3.81 -9.87 -4.40
CA ILE A 168 4.08 -9.52 -3.00
C ILE A 168 5.36 -10.23 -2.61
N ILE A 169 6.32 -9.46 -2.12
CA ILE A 169 7.59 -9.94 -1.58
C ILE A 169 7.51 -9.76 -0.07
N PRO A 170 7.04 -10.77 0.68
CA PRO A 170 6.83 -10.62 2.10
C PRO A 170 8.16 -10.60 2.86
N ASN A 171 8.14 -9.93 4.00
CA ASN A 171 9.17 -10.04 5.03
C ASN A 171 10.59 -9.69 4.53
N VAL A 172 10.72 -8.69 3.67
CA VAL A 172 12.02 -8.15 3.26
C VAL A 172 12.75 -7.64 4.50
N LEU A 173 13.86 -8.32 4.82
CA LEU A 173 14.67 -8.09 6.03
C LEU A 173 13.90 -8.13 7.36
N GLY A 174 12.73 -8.77 7.41
CA GLY A 174 11.90 -8.74 8.62
C GLY A 174 11.16 -7.43 8.88
N GLN A 175 11.26 -6.44 7.98
CA GLN A 175 10.79 -5.08 8.25
C GLN A 175 9.54 -4.69 7.47
N ARG A 176 9.43 -5.13 6.21
CA ARG A 176 8.32 -4.76 5.33
C ARG A 176 7.98 -5.84 4.33
N ASP A 177 6.77 -5.78 3.81
CA ASP A 177 6.44 -6.43 2.55
C ASP A 177 6.60 -5.40 1.42
N VAL A 178 7.05 -5.84 0.25
CA VAL A 178 7.12 -5.01 -0.97
C VAL A 178 6.08 -5.52 -1.95
N VAL A 179 5.25 -4.62 -2.47
CA VAL A 179 4.20 -4.93 -3.45
C VAL A 179 4.53 -4.26 -4.78
N ILE A 180 4.51 -5.04 -5.86
CA ILE A 180 4.76 -4.60 -7.23
C ILE A 180 3.53 -4.93 -8.08
N VAL A 181 2.95 -3.93 -8.73
CA VAL A 181 1.79 -4.05 -9.61
C VAL A 181 2.25 -3.84 -11.06
N TRP A 182 2.24 -4.90 -11.86
CA TRP A 182 2.79 -4.95 -13.22
C TRP A 182 1.92 -4.28 -14.30
#